data_AF-A0A930Q737-F1
#
_entry.id   AF-A0A930Q737-F1
#
_cell.length_a   1.000
_cell.length_b   1.000
_cell.length_c   1.000
_cell.angle_alpha   90.00
_cell.angle_beta   90.00
_cell.angle_gamma   90.00
#
_symmetry.space_group_name_H-M   'P 1'
#
loop_
_entity.id
_entity.type
_entity.pdbx_description
1 polymer ?
#
loop_
_entity_poly.entity_id
_entity_poly.type
_entity_poly.pdbx_seq_one_letter_code
_entity_poly.pdbx_strand_id
1 'polypeptide(L)'
;MSTSYGLGFEPFPLLLDYELGDHLMLRTDATENALFLGSHMNGNISEIEEALDERFTIDERFGDKQAEASKLETEMYNAFVERLLAGEEGDTLGSLYYSLLYGYSTCEDERSWLQSKGMHLPVVPFSDEPDCNADAVPDLAPWLSEDYLSQVDDLFELEPGRTEDGVPCIWVRPGKRREVRVLLRPEGWDMAAHFQMMLWDWDLDGGFFDDPEVIARARDTWVTDGFLDRTYVHHADLRKNTGYRETVYHLPEAARTELMVELANTGLWGTVSLESEVRVLGSADDLDFELDTYGDVVCKAVVFVG
;
A
#
# COMPACT_ATOMS: atom_id res chain seq x y z
N MET A 1 -10.65 21.16 -4.57
CA MET A 1 -9.44 20.55 -3.98
C MET A 1 -9.41 19.16 -4.56
N SER A 2 -8.48 18.86 -5.46
CA SER A 2 -8.28 17.45 -5.82
C SER A 2 -7.67 16.80 -4.58
N THR A 3 -8.33 15.78 -4.07
CA THR A 3 -7.73 14.86 -3.11
C THR A 3 -6.67 14.10 -3.87
N SER A 4 -5.47 14.67 -4.00
CA SER A 4 -4.30 13.88 -4.34
C SER A 4 -4.19 12.84 -3.21
N TYR A 5 -4.61 11.60 -3.47
CA TYR A 5 -4.42 10.48 -2.55
C TYR A 5 -2.91 10.31 -2.40
N GLY A 6 -2.38 11.00 -1.41
CA GLY A 6 -0.97 11.16 -1.18
C GLY A 6 -0.48 9.98 -0.37
N LEU A 7 -0.05 8.91 -1.05
CA LEU A 7 0.77 7.86 -0.44
C LEU A 7 2.19 8.38 -0.11
N GLY A 8 2.36 9.68 0.12
CA GLY A 8 3.61 10.39 0.38
C GLY A 8 3.55 11.08 1.73
N PHE A 9 3.18 10.34 2.78
CA PHE A 9 3.23 10.81 4.15
C PHE A 9 4.58 10.49 4.79
N GLU A 10 5.01 11.31 5.76
CA GLU A 10 6.24 11.04 6.51
C GLU A 10 6.06 9.82 7.41
N PRO A 11 7.06 8.92 7.52
CA PRO A 11 7.02 7.82 8.47
C PRO A 11 6.70 8.27 9.89
N PHE A 12 5.77 7.59 10.56
CA PHE A 12 5.42 7.87 11.95
C PHE A 12 5.36 6.58 12.77
N PRO A 13 5.71 6.63 14.07
CA PRO A 13 5.59 5.48 14.94
C PRO A 13 4.16 5.37 15.48
N LEU A 14 3.65 4.14 15.54
CA LEU A 14 2.52 3.75 16.37
C LEU A 14 3.06 3.13 17.66
N LEU A 15 2.92 3.84 18.77
CA LEU A 15 3.38 3.39 20.09
C LEU A 15 2.51 2.24 20.59
N LEU A 16 3.15 1.14 21.01
CA LEU A 16 2.44 -0.08 21.43
C LEU A 16 1.63 0.12 22.71
N ASP A 17 2.22 0.85 23.67
CA ASP A 17 1.68 1.10 25.00
C ASP A 17 0.59 2.17 25.02
N TYR A 18 0.69 3.17 24.15
CA TYR A 18 -0.19 4.33 24.17
C TYR A 18 -1.18 4.36 23.02
N GLU A 19 -0.72 4.21 21.77
CA GLU A 19 -1.59 4.48 20.62
C GLU A 19 -2.40 3.25 20.21
N LEU A 20 -1.76 2.09 20.24
CA LEU A 20 -2.45 0.81 20.02
C LEU A 20 -3.22 0.35 21.26
N GLY A 21 -2.76 0.73 22.45
CA GLY A 21 -3.45 0.50 23.73
C GLY A 21 -4.66 1.42 23.95
N ASP A 22 -4.49 2.75 23.88
CA ASP A 22 -5.54 3.71 24.30
C ASP A 22 -6.41 4.25 23.16
N HIS A 23 -5.84 4.47 21.95
CA HIS A 23 -6.53 5.17 20.85
C HIS A 23 -7.15 4.23 19.82
N LEU A 24 -6.46 3.14 19.52
CA LEU A 24 -6.95 2.07 18.65
C LEU A 24 -7.35 0.86 19.48
N MET A 25 -8.05 1.09 20.61
CA MET A 25 -8.25 0.15 21.71
C MET A 25 -8.42 -1.30 21.26
N LEU A 26 -7.33 -2.04 21.28
CA LEU A 26 -7.28 -3.48 21.16
C LEU A 26 -7.85 -4.12 22.43
N ARG A 27 -9.13 -3.93 22.80
CA ARG A 27 -9.67 -4.66 23.97
C ARG A 27 -11.18 -4.76 24.18
N THR A 28 -11.63 -6.02 24.15
CA THR A 28 -12.50 -6.82 25.04
C THR A 28 -13.39 -6.21 26.14
N ASP A 29 -13.40 -4.90 26.36
CA ASP A 29 -13.95 -4.29 27.56
C ASP A 29 -14.99 -3.26 27.13
N ALA A 30 -16.19 -3.34 27.70
CA ALA A 30 -17.38 -2.58 27.32
C ALA A 30 -17.27 -1.06 27.60
N THR A 31 -16.32 -0.39 26.96
CA THR A 31 -16.10 1.05 27.03
C THR A 31 -16.89 1.72 25.90
N GLU A 32 -17.76 2.67 26.24
CA GLU A 32 -18.49 3.46 25.24
C GLU A 32 -17.49 4.23 24.36
N ASN A 33 -17.57 4.02 23.04
CA ASN A 33 -16.70 4.57 21.98
C ASN A 33 -15.33 3.91 21.78
N ALA A 34 -15.12 2.67 22.25
CA ALA A 34 -13.93 1.89 21.92
C ALA A 34 -13.94 1.36 20.46
N LEU A 35 -12.75 1.16 19.92
CA LEU A 35 -12.45 0.99 18.51
C LEU A 35 -11.91 -0.41 18.23
N PHE A 36 -12.48 -1.18 17.31
CA PHE A 36 -12.12 -2.59 17.14
C PHE A 36 -11.06 -2.80 16.05
N LEU A 37 -9.79 -2.96 16.43
CA LEU A 37 -8.75 -3.50 15.54
C LEU A 37 -8.83 -5.04 15.45
N GLY A 38 -8.39 -5.65 14.36
CA GLY A 38 -8.51 -7.09 14.08
C GLY A 38 -7.79 -8.02 15.07
N SER A 39 -8.38 -9.21 15.27
CA SER A 39 -8.17 -10.16 16.36
C SER A 39 -6.76 -10.67 16.66
N HIS A 40 -5.81 -10.66 15.73
CA HIS A 40 -4.53 -11.36 15.94
C HIS A 40 -3.50 -10.55 16.74
N MET A 41 -3.32 -9.25 16.45
CA MET A 41 -2.57 -8.34 17.33
C MET A 41 -3.27 -8.19 18.69
N ASN A 42 -4.60 -8.24 18.66
CA ASN A 42 -5.49 -8.18 19.80
C ASN A 42 -5.22 -9.29 20.81
N GLY A 43 -5.04 -10.54 20.36
CA GLY A 43 -4.69 -11.66 21.24
C GLY A 43 -3.36 -11.46 21.95
N ASN A 44 -2.30 -11.11 21.21
CA ASN A 44 -0.96 -10.96 21.78
C ASN A 44 -0.82 -9.74 22.72
N ILE A 45 -1.42 -8.61 22.35
CA ILE A 45 -1.43 -7.41 23.19
C ILE A 45 -2.35 -7.64 24.39
N SER A 46 -3.51 -8.28 24.21
CA SER A 46 -4.37 -8.66 25.32
C SER A 46 -3.71 -9.63 26.29
N GLU A 47 -2.91 -10.59 25.82
CA GLU A 47 -2.13 -11.46 26.72
C GLU A 47 -1.11 -10.65 27.55
N ILE A 48 -0.49 -9.62 26.96
CA ILE A 48 0.45 -8.75 27.66
C ILE A 48 -0.26 -7.99 28.77
N GLU A 49 -1.37 -7.30 28.46
CA GLU A 49 -2.03 -6.49 29.47
C GLU A 49 -2.89 -7.32 30.44
N GLU A 50 -3.35 -8.54 30.10
CA GLU A 50 -3.94 -9.50 31.06
C GLU A 50 -2.89 -9.96 32.07
N ALA A 51 -1.68 -10.28 31.60
CA ALA A 51 -0.58 -10.66 32.48
C ALA A 51 -0.11 -9.50 33.38
N LEU A 52 -0.23 -8.25 32.92
CA LEU A 52 -0.02 -7.07 33.76
C LEU A 52 -1.15 -6.94 34.80
N ASP A 53 -2.40 -7.03 34.37
CA ASP A 53 -3.55 -6.96 35.26
C ASP A 53 -3.52 -8.06 36.33
N GLU A 54 -3.30 -9.33 35.98
CA GLU A 54 -3.18 -10.43 36.95
C GLU A 54 -2.08 -10.18 37.99
N ARG A 55 -0.98 -9.54 37.59
CA ARG A 55 0.18 -9.30 38.44
C ARG A 55 0.01 -8.08 39.34
N PHE A 56 -0.78 -7.08 38.92
CA PHE A 56 -0.93 -5.81 39.63
C PHE A 56 -2.32 -5.56 40.24
N THR A 57 -3.36 -6.34 39.89
CA THR A 57 -4.70 -6.31 40.53
C THR A 57 -4.72 -6.83 41.98
N ILE A 58 -3.64 -7.46 42.46
CA ILE A 58 -3.61 -8.10 43.78
C ILE A 58 -3.20 -7.17 44.95
N ASP A 59 -2.81 -5.90 44.75
CA ASP A 59 -2.37 -5.09 45.90
C ASP A 59 -2.56 -3.56 45.77
N GLU A 60 -3.65 -3.05 46.37
CA GLU A 60 -4.01 -1.63 46.53
C GLU A 60 -3.03 -0.83 47.43
N ARG A 61 -1.71 -0.92 47.24
CA ARG A 61 -0.72 -0.11 48.00
C ARG A 61 0.26 0.61 47.09
N PHE A 62 -0.19 1.80 46.72
CA PHE A 62 0.42 2.90 45.97
C PHE A 62 1.90 3.18 46.30
N GLY A 63 2.72 3.33 45.25
CA GLY A 63 4.05 3.94 45.31
C GLY A 63 5.10 3.21 44.46
N ASP A 64 5.71 2.17 45.02
CA ASP A 64 6.88 1.50 44.41
C ASP A 64 6.51 0.53 43.28
N LYS A 65 5.29 -0.03 43.31
CA LYS A 65 4.82 -1.00 42.31
C LYS A 65 4.46 -0.38 40.96
N GLN A 66 4.20 0.93 40.89
CA GLN A 66 3.83 1.57 39.62
C GLN A 66 5.04 1.74 38.69
N ALA A 67 6.21 2.07 39.25
CA ALA A 67 7.46 2.06 38.49
C ALA A 67 7.86 0.63 38.08
N GLU A 68 7.58 -0.37 38.92
CA GLU A 68 7.80 -1.79 38.59
C GLU A 68 6.84 -2.28 37.49
N ALA A 69 5.56 -1.87 37.53
CA ALA A 69 4.57 -2.17 36.51
C ALA A 69 4.94 -1.56 35.16
N SER A 70 5.23 -0.26 35.13
CA SER A 70 5.64 0.43 33.90
C SER A 70 6.94 -0.14 33.32
N LYS A 71 7.88 -0.58 34.17
CA LYS A 71 9.10 -1.26 33.73
C LYS A 71 8.81 -2.64 33.13
N LEU A 72 7.95 -3.43 33.76
CA LEU A 72 7.57 -4.75 33.28
C LEU A 72 6.79 -4.66 31.96
N GLU A 73 5.84 -3.74 31.88
CA GLU A 73 5.08 -3.40 30.68
C GLU A 73 6.04 -3.06 29.52
N THR A 74 6.98 -2.16 29.76
CA THR A 74 8.04 -1.82 28.79
C THR A 74 8.86 -3.06 28.40
N GLU A 75 9.24 -3.92 29.36
CA GLU A 75 9.99 -5.16 29.06
C GLU A 75 9.18 -6.13 28.20
N MET A 76 7.86 -6.24 28.41
CA MET A 76 6.97 -7.12 27.66
C MET A 76 6.75 -6.62 26.23
N TYR A 77 6.47 -5.33 26.04
CA TYR A 77 6.36 -4.74 24.70
C TYR A 77 7.67 -4.82 23.92
N ASN A 78 8.81 -4.65 24.62
CA ASN A 78 10.12 -4.85 23.99
C ASN A 78 10.30 -6.30 23.54
N ALA A 79 9.98 -7.28 24.39
CA ALA A 79 10.06 -8.68 24.00
C ALA A 79 9.17 -9.00 22.79
N PHE A 80 7.97 -8.41 22.74
CA PHE A 80 7.06 -8.57 21.60
C PHE A 80 7.64 -7.98 20.30
N VAL A 81 8.22 -6.78 20.34
CA VAL A 81 8.92 -6.20 19.17
C VAL A 81 10.07 -7.10 18.70
N GLU A 82 10.85 -7.68 19.61
CA GLU A 82 11.94 -8.60 19.23
C GLU A 82 11.39 -9.87 18.56
N ARG A 83 10.25 -10.41 19.03
CA ARG A 83 9.59 -11.57 18.38
C ARG A 83 9.05 -11.22 16.99
N LEU A 84 8.46 -10.03 16.83
CA LEU A 84 8.03 -9.50 15.53
C LEU A 84 9.23 -9.38 14.57
N LEU A 85 10.34 -8.79 15.03
CA LEU A 85 11.58 -8.67 14.25
C LEU A 85 12.18 -10.03 13.88
N ALA A 86 12.07 -11.03 14.76
CA ALA A 86 12.51 -12.40 14.50
C ALA A 86 11.56 -13.19 13.58
N GLY A 87 10.38 -12.64 13.25
CA GLY A 87 9.35 -13.30 12.45
C GLY A 87 8.63 -14.43 13.19
N GLU A 88 8.69 -14.46 14.52
CA GLU A 88 8.09 -15.51 15.35
C GLU A 88 6.56 -15.35 15.49
N GLU A 89 6.04 -14.17 15.16
CA GLU A 89 4.63 -13.78 15.30
C GLU A 89 3.78 -14.03 14.03
N GLY A 90 4.31 -14.75 13.04
CA GLY A 90 3.57 -15.10 11.82
C GLY A 90 2.98 -13.89 11.08
N ASP A 91 1.68 -13.96 10.77
CA ASP A 91 0.94 -12.95 9.98
C ASP A 91 0.35 -11.79 10.83
N THR A 92 0.93 -11.53 12.00
CA THR A 92 0.46 -10.49 12.93
C THR A 92 0.50 -9.10 12.29
N LEU A 93 1.54 -8.77 11.54
CA LEU A 93 1.64 -7.48 10.84
C LEU A 93 0.66 -7.36 9.67
N GLY A 94 0.41 -8.44 8.92
CA GLY A 94 -0.61 -8.47 7.87
C GLY A 94 -2.02 -8.26 8.43
N SER A 95 -2.31 -8.88 9.57
CA SER A 95 -3.56 -8.64 10.29
C SER A 95 -3.70 -7.19 10.76
N LEU A 96 -2.63 -6.59 11.30
CA LEU A 96 -2.61 -5.17 11.67
C LEU A 96 -2.85 -4.26 10.47
N TYR A 97 -2.22 -4.57 9.35
CA TYR A 97 -2.36 -3.83 8.09
C TYR A 97 -3.83 -3.72 7.67
N TYR A 98 -4.50 -4.86 7.51
CA TYR A 98 -5.91 -4.87 7.10
C TYR A 98 -6.83 -4.28 8.17
N SER A 99 -6.49 -4.40 9.46
CA SER A 99 -7.25 -3.76 10.53
C SER A 99 -7.22 -2.24 10.44
N LEU A 100 -6.03 -1.65 10.27
CA LEU A 100 -5.87 -0.20 10.11
C LEU A 100 -6.59 0.29 8.85
N LEU A 101 -6.55 -0.50 7.77
CA LEU A 101 -7.22 -0.17 6.52
C LEU A 101 -8.76 -0.23 6.65
N TYR A 102 -9.29 -1.27 7.28
CA TYR A 102 -10.71 -1.42 7.56
C TYR A 102 -11.22 -0.28 8.42
N GLY A 103 -10.50 -0.01 9.51
CA GLY A 103 -10.75 1.11 10.40
C GLY A 103 -10.78 2.46 9.70
N TYR A 104 -9.75 2.78 8.92
CA TYR A 104 -9.69 3.98 8.09
C TYR A 104 -10.85 4.06 7.09
N SER A 105 -11.28 2.94 6.53
CA SER A 105 -12.30 2.89 5.48
C SER A 105 -13.73 2.97 6.03
N THR A 106 -13.96 2.48 7.24
CA THR A 106 -15.32 2.32 7.80
C THR A 106 -15.63 3.22 8.99
N CYS A 107 -14.60 3.74 9.69
CA CYS A 107 -14.79 4.59 10.87
C CYS A 107 -14.25 6.02 10.65
N GLU A 108 -15.10 7.03 10.84
CA GLU A 108 -14.73 8.44 10.63
C GLU A 108 -13.74 8.95 11.69
N ASP A 109 -13.85 8.49 12.93
CA ASP A 109 -12.96 8.89 14.02
C ASP A 109 -11.54 8.35 13.80
N GLU A 110 -11.41 7.08 13.39
CA GLU A 110 -10.12 6.46 13.05
C GLU A 110 -9.46 7.14 11.89
N ARG A 111 -10.24 7.36 10.82
CA ARG A 111 -9.77 8.08 9.65
C ARG A 111 -9.25 9.46 10.03
N SER A 112 -10.01 10.20 10.83
CA SER A 112 -9.62 11.55 11.27
C SER A 112 -8.33 11.52 12.10
N TRP A 113 -8.17 10.54 12.98
CA TRP A 113 -6.97 10.36 13.77
C TRP A 113 -5.75 9.97 12.92
N LEU A 114 -5.88 9.00 12.02
CA LEU A 114 -4.82 8.60 11.07
C LEU A 114 -4.42 9.74 10.13
N GLN A 115 -5.40 10.50 9.64
CA GLN A 115 -5.14 11.71 8.85
C GLN A 115 -4.42 12.79 9.65
N SER A 116 -4.67 12.90 10.96
CA SER A 116 -3.92 13.84 11.83
C SER A 116 -2.44 13.47 11.97
N LYS A 117 -2.09 12.20 11.73
CA LYS A 117 -0.69 11.70 11.62
C LYS A 117 -0.09 11.89 10.22
N GLY A 118 -0.89 12.37 9.26
CA GLY A 118 -0.50 12.59 7.86
C GLY A 118 -0.91 11.46 6.92
N MET A 119 -1.55 10.39 7.41
CA MET A 119 -1.94 9.25 6.58
C MET A 119 -3.23 9.55 5.82
N HIS A 120 -3.10 9.90 4.53
CA HIS A 120 -4.22 10.19 3.63
C HIS A 120 -4.37 9.10 2.56
N LEU A 121 -5.08 8.03 2.91
CA LEU A 121 -5.35 6.89 2.03
C LEU A 121 -6.69 7.01 1.30
N PRO A 122 -6.89 6.29 0.17
CA PRO A 122 -8.21 6.03 -0.37
C PRO A 122 -9.05 5.18 0.59
N VAL A 123 -10.38 5.29 0.48
CA VAL A 123 -11.32 4.42 1.19
C VAL A 123 -11.44 3.11 0.42
N VAL A 124 -11.18 1.99 1.08
CA VAL A 124 -11.18 0.66 0.47
C VAL A 124 -12.51 -0.06 0.71
N PRO A 125 -13.15 -0.65 -0.32
CA PRO A 125 -14.36 -1.45 -0.17
C PRO A 125 -14.09 -2.80 0.52
N PHE A 126 -14.83 -3.07 1.59
CA PHE A 126 -14.85 -4.36 2.28
C PHE A 126 -16.14 -5.12 1.98
N SER A 127 -16.12 -6.43 2.18
CA SER A 127 -17.27 -7.30 1.99
C SER A 127 -18.32 -7.04 3.07
N ASP A 128 -19.58 -6.91 2.65
CA ASP A 128 -20.75 -6.83 3.54
C ASP A 128 -21.24 -8.24 3.98
N GLU A 129 -20.62 -9.32 3.46
CA GLU A 129 -21.02 -10.68 3.82
C GLU A 129 -20.61 -10.99 5.27
N PRO A 130 -21.51 -11.58 6.08
CA PRO A 130 -21.22 -11.88 7.48
C PRO A 130 -20.06 -12.86 7.55
N ASP A 131 -18.99 -12.43 8.22
CA ASP A 131 -17.79 -13.22 8.37
C ASP A 131 -18.11 -14.53 9.12
N CYS A 132 -17.51 -15.63 8.67
CA CYS A 132 -17.68 -16.93 9.32
C CYS A 132 -16.92 -17.03 10.65
N ASN A 133 -16.01 -16.07 10.91
CA ASN A 133 -15.36 -15.83 12.19
C ASN A 133 -15.71 -14.42 12.68
N ALA A 134 -16.55 -14.32 13.71
CA ALA A 134 -17.02 -13.05 14.28
C ALA A 134 -15.90 -12.12 14.82
N ASP A 135 -14.66 -12.61 14.89
CA ASP A 135 -13.49 -11.91 15.41
C ASP A 135 -12.50 -11.50 14.30
N ALA A 136 -12.73 -11.84 13.03
CA ALA A 136 -11.81 -11.50 11.93
C ALA A 136 -12.12 -10.12 11.30
N VAL A 137 -11.10 -9.49 10.70
CA VAL A 137 -11.32 -8.30 9.84
C VAL A 137 -12.06 -8.80 8.60
N PRO A 138 -13.17 -8.16 8.19
CA PRO A 138 -13.89 -8.56 6.98
C PRO A 138 -12.96 -8.63 5.77
N ASP A 139 -13.23 -9.57 4.87
CA ASP A 139 -12.52 -9.67 3.60
C ASP A 139 -12.74 -8.41 2.75
N LEU A 140 -11.77 -8.11 1.88
CA LEU A 140 -11.96 -7.11 0.83
C LEU A 140 -13.13 -7.50 -0.09
N ALA A 141 -13.79 -6.49 -0.68
CA ALA A 141 -14.97 -6.76 -1.50
C ALA A 141 -14.64 -7.70 -2.68
N PRO A 142 -15.43 -8.77 -2.92
CA PRO A 142 -15.06 -9.83 -3.85
C PRO A 142 -15.12 -9.44 -5.33
N TRP A 143 -15.67 -8.26 -5.64
CA TRP A 143 -15.75 -7.71 -7.00
C TRP A 143 -14.54 -6.84 -7.37
N LEU A 144 -13.60 -6.64 -6.45
CA LEU A 144 -12.37 -5.89 -6.72
C LEU A 144 -11.47 -6.67 -7.69
N SER A 145 -10.85 -5.95 -8.62
CA SER A 145 -9.95 -6.54 -9.59
C SER A 145 -8.61 -6.91 -8.96
N GLU A 146 -7.86 -7.85 -9.58
CA GLU A 146 -6.49 -8.17 -9.15
C GLU A 146 -5.58 -6.93 -9.15
N ASP A 147 -5.79 -6.01 -10.08
CA ASP A 147 -5.04 -4.75 -10.16
C ASP A 147 -5.36 -3.82 -8.99
N TYR A 148 -6.61 -3.81 -8.52
CA TYR A 148 -7.01 -3.06 -7.32
C TYR A 148 -6.37 -3.68 -6.07
N LEU A 149 -6.49 -5.00 -5.92
CA LEU A 149 -5.93 -5.73 -4.77
C LEU A 149 -4.42 -5.54 -4.65
N SER A 150 -3.68 -5.62 -5.77
CA SER A 150 -2.23 -5.39 -5.77
C SER A 150 -1.84 -4.00 -5.29
N GLN A 151 -2.67 -2.98 -5.50
CA GLN A 151 -2.40 -1.63 -4.98
C GLN A 151 -2.79 -1.51 -3.51
N VAL A 152 -3.84 -2.21 -3.09
CA VAL A 152 -4.26 -2.25 -1.67
C VAL A 152 -3.15 -2.82 -0.83
N ASP A 153 -2.42 -3.82 -1.32
CA ASP A 153 -1.31 -4.45 -0.60
C ASP A 153 -0.06 -3.56 -0.49
N ASP A 154 0.01 -2.45 -1.24
CA ASP A 154 1.18 -1.56 -1.34
C ASP A 154 0.91 -0.12 -0.84
N LEU A 155 -0.20 0.14 -0.14
CA LEU A 155 -0.53 1.50 0.35
C LEU A 155 0.49 1.98 1.39
N PHE A 156 0.84 1.12 2.34
CA PHE A 156 1.80 1.41 3.41
C PHE A 156 2.57 0.15 3.83
N GLU A 157 3.67 0.34 4.55
CA GLU A 157 4.46 -0.72 5.15
C GLU A 157 4.42 -0.59 6.67
N LEU A 158 4.37 -1.73 7.36
CA LEU A 158 4.47 -1.81 8.82
C LEU A 158 5.80 -2.45 9.19
N GLU A 159 6.62 -1.74 9.96
CA GLU A 159 7.92 -2.25 10.42
C GLU A 159 8.01 -2.19 11.96
N PRO A 160 8.18 -3.34 12.64
CA PRO A 160 8.40 -3.35 14.07
C PRO A 160 9.75 -2.71 14.40
N GLY A 161 9.80 -1.91 15.47
CA GLY A 161 11.04 -1.25 15.85
C GLY A 161 10.93 -0.45 17.13
N ARG A 162 11.76 0.58 17.20
CA ARG A 162 11.86 1.48 18.35
C ARG A 162 11.92 2.92 17.86
N THR A 163 11.42 3.85 18.68
CA THR A 163 11.64 5.29 18.49
C THR A 163 13.10 5.65 18.81
N GLU A 164 13.49 6.90 18.53
CA GLU A 164 14.83 7.41 18.90
C GLU A 164 15.09 7.32 20.41
N ASP A 165 14.03 7.47 21.22
CA ASP A 165 14.08 7.36 22.68
C ASP A 165 14.02 5.90 23.18
N GLY A 166 13.96 4.92 22.27
CA GLY A 166 13.96 3.49 22.58
C GLY A 166 12.60 2.90 22.93
N VAL A 167 11.51 3.66 22.77
CA VAL A 167 10.14 3.20 23.03
C VAL A 167 9.72 2.21 21.94
N PRO A 168 9.17 1.03 22.28
CA PRO A 168 8.74 0.03 21.31
C PRO A 168 7.55 0.55 20.48
N CYS A 169 7.62 0.37 19.16
CA CYS A 169 6.60 0.86 18.24
C CYS A 169 6.50 0.00 16.98
N ILE A 170 5.41 0.19 16.23
CA ILE A 170 5.31 -0.20 14.81
C ILE A 170 5.44 1.07 13.97
N TRP A 171 6.45 1.13 13.11
CA TRP A 171 6.59 2.21 12.15
C TRP A 171 5.62 2.02 10.98
N VAL A 172 4.81 3.04 10.72
CA VAL A 172 3.98 3.14 9.51
C VAL A 172 4.77 3.94 8.49
N ARG A 173 5.03 3.35 7.33
CA ARG A 173 5.76 3.99 6.23
C ARG A 173 4.90 4.03 4.98
N PRO A 174 5.03 5.05 4.12
CA PRO A 174 4.41 5.00 2.82
C PRO A 174 4.93 3.79 2.05
N GLY A 175 4.05 3.09 1.32
CA GLY A 175 4.49 1.95 0.52
C GLY A 175 5.47 2.41 -0.55
N LYS A 176 6.38 1.54 -0.99
CA LYS A 176 7.39 1.93 -1.98
C LYS A 176 6.98 1.68 -3.41
N ARG A 177 5.88 0.96 -3.65
CA ARG A 177 5.46 0.54 -4.98
C ARG A 177 4.27 1.37 -5.45
N ARG A 178 4.36 1.92 -6.67
CA ARG A 178 3.30 2.72 -7.30
C ARG A 178 2.98 2.13 -8.66
N GLU A 179 1.75 1.68 -8.84
CA GLU A 179 1.26 1.31 -10.15
C GLU A 179 0.85 2.56 -10.92
N VAL A 180 1.29 2.65 -12.18
CA VAL A 180 1.03 3.78 -13.06
C VAL A 180 0.55 3.26 -14.41
N ARG A 181 -0.19 4.10 -15.13
CA ARG A 181 -0.55 3.84 -16.52
C ARG A 181 0.40 4.62 -17.42
N VAL A 182 0.99 3.93 -18.38
CA VAL A 182 1.82 4.52 -19.44
C VAL A 182 1.06 4.44 -20.75
N LEU A 183 0.73 5.58 -21.32
CA LEU A 183 0.10 5.68 -22.63
C LEU A 183 1.15 5.92 -23.70
N LEU A 184 1.06 5.12 -24.75
CA LEU A 184 1.92 5.18 -25.92
C LEU A 184 1.13 5.89 -27.00
N ARG A 185 1.47 7.17 -27.25
CA ARG A 185 0.73 8.00 -28.19
C ARG A 185 1.45 8.09 -29.53
N PRO A 186 0.76 7.79 -30.66
CA PRO A 186 1.31 7.97 -32.00
C PRO A 186 1.51 9.46 -32.30
N GLU A 187 2.26 9.73 -33.37
CA GLU A 187 2.43 11.09 -33.87
C GLU A 187 1.05 11.68 -34.23
N GLY A 188 0.75 12.81 -33.60
CA GLY A 188 -0.44 13.61 -33.84
C GLY A 188 -0.13 14.86 -34.65
N TRP A 189 -1.15 15.68 -34.85
CA TRP A 189 -1.06 16.95 -35.57
C TRP A 189 -0.26 18.03 -34.82
N ASP A 190 -0.15 17.91 -33.50
CA ASP A 190 0.41 18.88 -32.56
C ASP A 190 1.61 18.35 -31.76
N MET A 191 1.75 17.03 -31.65
CA MET A 191 2.85 16.39 -30.94
C MET A 191 3.46 15.23 -31.73
N ALA A 192 4.79 15.11 -31.65
CA ALA A 192 5.48 13.89 -32.03
C ALA A 192 4.97 12.72 -31.16
N ALA A 193 5.20 11.49 -31.62
CA ALA A 193 4.95 10.31 -30.80
C ALA A 193 5.62 10.46 -29.42
N HIS A 194 4.95 10.02 -28.36
CA HIS A 194 5.42 10.23 -26.99
C HIS A 194 4.79 9.25 -26.01
N PHE A 195 5.36 9.19 -24.82
CA PHE A 195 4.84 8.45 -23.67
C PHE A 195 4.21 9.47 -22.72
N GLN A 196 3.01 9.16 -22.23
CA GLN A 196 2.40 9.88 -21.11
C GLN A 196 2.32 8.91 -19.95
N MET A 197 2.73 9.33 -18.77
CA MET A 197 2.61 8.51 -17.56
C MET A 197 1.67 9.18 -16.59
N MET A 198 0.76 8.39 -16.06
CA MET A 198 -0.28 8.84 -15.16
C MET A 198 -0.43 7.97 -13.93
N LEU A 199 -0.76 8.59 -12.80
CA LEU A 199 -1.13 7.84 -11.61
C LEU A 199 -2.33 6.95 -11.90
N TRP A 200 -2.33 5.76 -11.32
CA TRP A 200 -3.53 4.98 -11.24
C TRP A 200 -4.46 5.64 -10.20
N ASP A 201 -5.57 6.22 -10.66
CA ASP A 201 -6.59 6.78 -9.77
C ASP A 201 -7.62 5.70 -9.40
N TRP A 202 -7.92 5.63 -8.10
CA TRP A 202 -8.84 4.70 -7.47
C TRP A 202 -10.30 5.07 -7.73
N ASP A 203 -10.56 6.37 -7.94
CA ASP A 203 -11.92 6.90 -8.13
C ASP A 203 -12.39 6.81 -9.59
N LEU A 204 -11.49 6.42 -10.51
CA LEU A 204 -11.71 6.50 -11.96
C LEU A 204 -11.67 5.12 -12.62
N ASP A 205 -12.66 4.30 -12.33
CA ASP A 205 -13.12 3.31 -13.29
C ASP A 205 -13.75 4.06 -14.50
N GLY A 206 -12.90 4.44 -15.47
CA GLY A 206 -13.36 4.88 -16.80
C GLY A 206 -13.20 6.37 -17.15
N GLY A 207 -12.24 7.08 -16.58
CA GLY A 207 -11.93 8.43 -17.06
C GLY A 207 -10.50 8.83 -16.76
N PHE A 208 -9.85 9.47 -17.72
CA PHE A 208 -8.54 10.06 -17.50
C PHE A 208 -8.63 11.58 -17.39
N PHE A 209 -7.80 12.15 -16.53
CA PHE A 209 -7.53 13.58 -16.61
C PHE A 209 -6.67 13.85 -17.85
N ASP A 210 -6.99 14.94 -18.56
CA ASP A 210 -6.21 15.43 -19.71
C ASP A 210 -4.78 15.90 -19.32
N ASP A 211 -4.44 15.90 -18.04
CA ASP A 211 -3.20 16.41 -17.48
C ASP A 211 -2.29 15.27 -17.00
N PRO A 212 -1.45 14.68 -17.87
CA PRO A 212 -0.51 13.66 -17.45
C PRO A 212 0.56 14.24 -16.52
N GLU A 213 0.96 13.45 -15.52
CA GLU A 213 2.03 13.82 -14.59
C GLU A 213 3.35 14.01 -15.31
N VAL A 214 3.62 13.17 -16.31
CA VAL A 214 4.88 13.17 -17.06
C VAL A 214 4.63 12.89 -18.55
N ILE A 215 5.32 13.65 -19.41
CA ILE A 215 5.39 13.42 -20.85
C ILE A 215 6.85 13.26 -21.27
N ALA A 216 7.18 12.17 -21.97
CA ALA A 216 8.51 11.92 -22.54
C ALA A 216 8.40 11.65 -24.04
N ARG A 217 9.29 12.23 -24.86
CA ARG A 217 9.20 12.11 -26.32
C ARG A 217 9.62 10.72 -26.79
N ALA A 218 8.88 10.18 -27.76
CA ALA A 218 9.32 9.02 -28.51
C ALA A 218 10.36 9.43 -29.57
N ARG A 219 11.34 8.55 -29.84
CA ARG A 219 12.31 8.77 -30.92
C ARG A 219 11.75 8.30 -32.27
N ASP A 220 12.19 8.95 -33.34
CA ASP A 220 11.75 8.69 -34.72
C ASP A 220 11.86 7.21 -35.16
N THR A 221 12.81 6.46 -34.61
CA THR A 221 13.02 5.03 -34.93
C THR A 221 12.01 4.08 -34.29
N TRP A 222 11.15 4.56 -33.37
CA TRP A 222 10.21 3.72 -32.62
C TRP A 222 8.89 3.51 -33.35
N VAL A 223 8.55 4.38 -34.29
CA VAL A 223 7.38 4.23 -35.17
C VAL A 223 7.53 3.00 -36.09
N THR A 224 8.78 2.57 -36.37
CA THR A 224 9.05 1.45 -37.29
C THR A 224 9.10 0.06 -36.66
N ASP A 225 9.42 -0.06 -35.36
CA ASP A 225 9.54 -1.35 -34.65
C ASP A 225 8.46 -1.56 -33.56
N GLY A 226 7.57 -0.59 -33.38
CA GLY A 226 6.60 -0.55 -32.29
C GLY A 226 7.16 0.12 -31.04
N PHE A 227 6.27 0.65 -30.20
CA PHE A 227 6.64 1.46 -29.02
C PHE A 227 7.32 0.69 -27.88
N LEU A 228 7.23 -0.64 -27.86
CA LEU A 228 7.73 -1.49 -26.78
C LEU A 228 8.73 -2.52 -27.30
N ASP A 229 9.82 -2.70 -26.56
CA ASP A 229 10.72 -3.82 -26.74
C ASP A 229 10.00 -5.12 -26.34
N ARG A 230 10.34 -6.23 -27.02
CA ARG A 230 9.67 -7.52 -26.82
C ARG A 230 10.69 -8.60 -26.51
N THR A 231 10.44 -9.32 -25.42
CA THR A 231 11.14 -10.56 -25.09
C THR A 231 10.15 -11.71 -25.09
N TYR A 232 10.65 -12.91 -25.36
CA TYR A 232 9.80 -14.09 -25.47
C TYR A 232 10.25 -15.12 -24.45
N VAL A 233 9.37 -15.39 -23.49
CA VAL A 233 9.61 -16.37 -22.44
C VAL A 233 8.95 -17.68 -22.83
N HIS A 234 9.72 -18.76 -22.77
CA HIS A 234 9.24 -20.10 -23.09
C HIS A 234 9.01 -20.88 -21.81
N HIS A 235 7.74 -21.15 -21.51
CA HIS A 235 7.35 -21.96 -20.37
C HIS A 235 7.21 -23.41 -20.82
N ALA A 236 8.10 -24.28 -20.34
CA ALA A 236 8.06 -25.71 -20.63
C ALA A 236 7.40 -26.46 -19.47
N ASP A 237 6.23 -27.06 -19.72
CA ASP A 237 5.68 -28.08 -18.83
C ASP A 237 6.28 -29.43 -19.22
N LEU A 238 7.41 -29.75 -18.57
CA LEU A 238 8.13 -31.00 -18.75
C LEU A 238 7.30 -32.25 -18.36
N ARG A 239 6.23 -32.08 -17.57
CA ARG A 239 5.36 -33.20 -17.16
C ARG A 239 4.30 -33.51 -18.23
N LYS A 240 3.81 -32.49 -18.94
CA LYS A 240 2.81 -32.65 -20.01
C LYS A 240 3.40 -32.68 -21.42
N ASN A 241 4.72 -32.47 -21.56
CA ASN A 241 5.41 -32.30 -22.84
C ASN A 241 4.74 -31.22 -23.72
N THR A 242 4.23 -30.19 -23.06
CA THR A 242 3.59 -29.02 -23.66
C THR A 242 4.32 -27.78 -23.19
N GLY A 243 4.24 -26.70 -23.94
CA GLY A 243 4.74 -25.41 -23.51
C GLY A 243 3.93 -24.30 -24.14
N TYR A 244 4.00 -23.12 -23.53
CA TYR A 244 3.46 -21.91 -24.12
C TYR A 244 4.55 -20.84 -24.19
N ARG A 245 4.38 -19.92 -25.13
CA ARG A 245 5.26 -18.78 -25.32
C ARG A 245 4.52 -17.55 -24.83
N GLU A 246 5.12 -16.86 -23.89
CA GLU A 246 4.65 -15.59 -23.38
C GLU A 246 5.45 -14.47 -24.05
N THR A 247 4.78 -13.38 -24.40
CA THR A 247 5.43 -12.16 -24.88
C THR A 247 5.47 -11.18 -23.72
N VAL A 248 6.67 -10.80 -23.30
CA VAL A 248 6.90 -9.83 -22.24
C VAL A 248 7.33 -8.53 -22.90
N TYR A 249 6.67 -7.44 -22.54
CA TYR A 249 6.88 -6.12 -23.12
C TYR A 249 7.72 -5.26 -22.19
N HIS A 250 8.60 -4.44 -22.77
CA HIS A 250 9.48 -3.56 -22.02
C HIS A 250 9.43 -2.13 -22.60
N LEU A 251 9.49 -1.14 -21.72
CA LEU A 251 9.79 0.23 -22.11
C LEU A 251 11.24 0.27 -22.65
N PRO A 252 11.46 0.86 -23.84
CA PRO A 252 12.81 1.08 -24.33
C PRO A 252 13.64 1.88 -23.30
N GLU A 253 14.88 1.45 -23.05
CA GLU A 253 15.75 2.01 -22.00
C GLU A 253 15.86 3.55 -22.06
N ALA A 254 15.91 4.11 -23.27
CA ALA A 254 15.96 5.55 -23.47
C ALA A 254 14.66 6.27 -23.08
N ALA A 255 13.48 5.70 -23.42
CA ALA A 255 12.18 6.24 -23.02
C ALA A 255 12.01 6.16 -21.51
N ARG A 256 12.35 5.00 -20.94
CA ARG A 256 12.34 4.76 -19.49
C ARG A 256 13.22 5.76 -18.75
N THR A 257 14.42 6.04 -19.27
CA THR A 257 15.32 7.04 -18.68
C THR A 257 14.72 8.45 -18.71
N GLU A 258 14.11 8.86 -19.83
CA GLU A 258 13.46 10.16 -19.95
C GLU A 258 12.26 10.29 -19.00
N LEU A 259 11.40 9.26 -18.94
CA LEU A 259 10.29 9.19 -17.98
C LEU A 259 10.77 9.29 -16.53
N MET A 260 11.86 8.60 -16.16
CA MET A 260 12.42 8.69 -14.80
C MET A 260 12.99 10.08 -14.48
N VAL A 261 13.62 10.74 -15.45
CA VAL A 261 14.13 12.12 -15.27
C VAL A 261 12.97 13.09 -15.04
N GLU A 262 11.94 13.02 -15.87
CA GLU A 262 10.78 13.90 -15.72
C GLU A 262 9.98 13.60 -14.45
N LEU A 263 9.85 12.32 -14.08
CA LEU A 263 9.30 11.90 -12.79
C LEU A 263 10.04 12.55 -11.62
N ALA A 264 11.37 12.50 -11.62
CA ALA A 264 12.18 13.14 -10.59
C ALA A 264 11.99 14.67 -10.59
N ASN A 265 11.82 15.28 -11.77
CA ASN A 265 11.57 16.72 -11.91
C ASN A 265 10.22 17.16 -11.35
N THR A 266 9.21 16.27 -11.27
CA THR A 266 7.93 16.60 -10.62
C THR A 266 8.10 16.94 -9.13
N GLY A 267 9.13 16.38 -8.48
CA GLY A 267 9.36 16.50 -7.04
C GLY A 267 8.32 15.79 -6.17
N LEU A 268 7.36 15.06 -6.78
CA LEU A 268 6.25 14.45 -6.06
C LEU A 268 6.66 13.19 -5.30
N TRP A 269 7.57 12.38 -5.85
CA TRP A 269 7.82 11.01 -5.38
C TRP A 269 9.23 10.77 -4.83
N GLY A 270 10.03 11.83 -4.64
CA GLY A 270 11.41 11.71 -4.15
C GLY A 270 12.30 10.94 -5.13
N THR A 271 13.11 10.01 -4.63
CA THR A 271 13.90 9.11 -5.48
C THR A 271 12.97 8.11 -6.15
N VAL A 272 13.10 7.94 -7.46
CA VAL A 272 12.22 7.07 -8.25
C VAL A 272 13.01 6.06 -9.07
N SER A 273 12.43 4.87 -9.26
CA SER A 273 12.89 3.87 -10.22
C SER A 273 11.69 3.25 -10.93
N LEU A 274 11.58 3.50 -12.24
CA LEU A 274 10.56 2.88 -13.10
C LEU A 274 11.03 1.49 -13.53
N GLU A 275 10.19 0.46 -13.39
CA GLU A 275 10.45 -0.87 -13.95
C GLU A 275 10.50 -0.82 -15.48
N SER A 276 11.34 -1.67 -16.08
CA SER A 276 11.38 -1.77 -17.54
C SER A 276 10.20 -2.56 -18.09
N GLU A 277 9.78 -3.61 -17.39
CA GLU A 277 8.70 -4.48 -17.82
C GLU A 277 7.35 -3.77 -17.66
N VAL A 278 6.48 -3.95 -18.66
CA VAL A 278 5.13 -3.38 -18.66
C VAL A 278 4.11 -4.41 -19.12
N ARG A 279 2.91 -4.34 -18.55
CA ARG A 279 1.76 -5.14 -18.97
C ARG A 279 0.90 -4.32 -19.93
N VAL A 280 0.77 -4.78 -21.17
CA VAL A 280 -0.13 -4.15 -22.15
C VAL A 280 -1.58 -4.47 -21.76
N LEU A 281 -2.39 -3.44 -21.52
CA LEU A 281 -3.80 -3.59 -21.14
C LEU A 281 -4.70 -3.61 -22.38
N GLY A 282 -4.35 -2.88 -23.43
CA GLY A 282 -5.15 -2.80 -24.65
C GLY A 282 -4.96 -1.49 -25.40
N SER A 283 -5.85 -1.21 -26.35
CA SER A 283 -5.96 0.14 -26.89
C SER A 283 -6.70 1.05 -25.91
N ALA A 284 -6.48 2.35 -26.01
CA ALA A 284 -7.22 3.33 -25.21
C ALA A 284 -8.73 3.24 -25.50
N ASP A 285 -9.11 3.04 -26.77
CA ASP A 285 -10.50 2.84 -27.20
C ASP A 285 -11.16 1.63 -26.51
N ASP A 286 -10.46 0.50 -26.40
CA ASP A 286 -10.99 -0.73 -25.78
C ASP A 286 -11.20 -0.59 -24.26
N LEU A 287 -10.57 0.41 -23.65
CA LEU A 287 -10.62 0.67 -22.21
C LEU A 287 -11.47 1.90 -21.88
N ASP A 288 -12.32 2.34 -22.83
CA ASP A 288 -13.23 3.49 -22.73
C ASP A 288 -12.52 4.84 -22.47
N PHE A 289 -11.32 5.03 -23.04
CA PHE A 289 -10.62 6.31 -22.95
C PHE A 289 -11.19 7.28 -24.00
N GLU A 290 -11.69 8.43 -23.56
CA GLU A 290 -12.13 9.51 -24.45
C GLU A 290 -10.93 10.34 -24.96
N LEU A 291 -10.07 9.74 -25.80
CA LEU A 291 -8.94 10.44 -26.41
C LEU A 291 -9.23 10.81 -27.86
N ASP A 292 -8.77 12.00 -28.27
CA ASP A 292 -8.90 12.50 -29.65
C ASP A 292 -8.02 11.76 -30.69
N THR A 293 -7.27 10.73 -30.27
CA THR A 293 -6.26 10.04 -31.08
C THR A 293 -6.52 8.53 -31.18
N TYR A 294 -6.63 8.05 -32.43
CA TYR A 294 -6.71 6.61 -32.71
C TYR A 294 -5.34 5.94 -32.60
N GLY A 295 -5.29 4.78 -31.94
CA GLY A 295 -4.09 3.92 -31.89
C GLY A 295 -3.22 4.09 -30.65
N ASP A 296 -3.71 4.80 -29.63
CA ASP A 296 -3.08 4.86 -28.31
C ASP A 296 -3.08 3.47 -27.65
N VAL A 297 -1.93 3.05 -27.13
CA VAL A 297 -1.80 1.79 -26.38
C VAL A 297 -1.60 2.10 -24.91
N VAL A 298 -2.35 1.43 -24.06
CA VAL A 298 -2.29 1.59 -22.61
C VAL A 298 -1.50 0.45 -22.01
N CYS A 299 -0.48 0.80 -21.23
CA CYS A 299 0.33 -0.12 -20.47
C CYS A 299 0.18 0.15 -18.98
N LYS A 300 0.27 -0.90 -18.17
CA LYS A 300 0.49 -0.83 -16.72
C LYS A 300 1.99 -0.96 -16.47
N ALA A 301 2.54 -0.06 -15.67
CA ALA A 301 3.94 -0.07 -15.23
C ALA A 301 4.03 0.14 -13.72
N VAL A 302 5.21 -0.11 -13.17
CA VAL A 302 5.48 0.02 -11.73
C VAL A 302 6.62 1.02 -11.51
N VAL A 303 6.42 1.96 -10.60
CA VAL A 303 7.44 2.88 -10.12
C VAL A 303 7.70 2.59 -8.65
N PHE A 304 8.97 2.41 -8.31
CA PHE A 304 9.42 2.37 -6.92
C PHE A 304 9.80 3.76 -6.44
N VAL A 305 9.37 4.11 -5.23
CA VAL A 305 9.58 5.40 -4.58
C VAL A 305 10.33 5.20 -3.26
N GLY A 306 11.27 6.10 -2.95
CA GLY A 306 12.12 6.05 -1.75
C GLY A 306 13.54 6.53 -1.99
#